data_AF-A0A4P5W877-F1
#
_entry.id   AF-A0A4P5W877-F1
#
_cell.length_a   1.000
_cell.length_b   1.000
_cell.length_c   1.000
_cell.angle_alpha   90.00
_cell.angle_beta   90.00
_cell.angle_gamma   90.00
#
_symmetry.space_group_name_H-M   'P 1'
#
loop_
_entity.id
_entity.type
_entity.pdbx_description
1 polymer ?
#
loop_
_entity_poly.entity_id
_entity_poly.type
_entity_poly.pdbx_seq_one_letter_code
_entity_poly.pdbx_strand_id
1 'polypeptide(L)'
;MMGCESAPASIPAAVPNAIARPANADAVLARCEGYRETVPEAYGLCLKQGIGGLKTVADVARVCGLAGAWELECRAGWVGAQSRKNVSPQVLLEACGDSADCALQQLDASPDADVLVQMERCQRHAGTLAEACVGHALQRWAVARPSAAEVARVHSRPGTYDFQIGTFIGMVAQCQGTVVCPTEEGPLAKGCAQGQASYARNPERCGG
;
A
#
# COMPACT_ATOMS: atom_id res chain seq x y z
N MET A 1 -24.50 -51.98 14.60
CA MET A 1 -25.43 -51.03 15.25
C MET A 1 -24.76 -50.54 16.53
N MET A 2 -25.04 -49.29 16.94
CA MET A 2 -24.33 -48.45 17.94
C MET A 2 -23.07 -47.79 17.34
N GLY A 3 -22.96 -46.48 17.13
CA GLY A 3 -23.80 -45.34 17.50
C GLY A 3 -22.86 -44.19 17.87
N CYS A 4 -22.49 -43.35 16.89
CA CYS A 4 -21.73 -42.11 17.11
C CYS A 4 -22.69 -40.92 17.00
N GLU A 5 -23.31 -40.55 18.12
CA GLU A 5 -24.00 -39.27 18.26
C GLU A 5 -23.28 -38.47 19.34
N SER A 6 -22.55 -37.45 18.92
CA SER A 6 -22.08 -36.38 19.79
C SER A 6 -22.38 -35.09 19.07
N ALA A 7 -23.42 -34.41 19.54
CA ALA A 7 -23.87 -33.14 19.00
C ALA A 7 -22.74 -32.10 19.11
N PRO A 8 -22.54 -31.22 18.10
CA PRO A 8 -21.58 -30.14 18.20
C PRO A 8 -22.02 -29.18 19.31
N ALA A 9 -21.10 -28.88 20.22
CA ALA A 9 -21.28 -27.88 21.26
C ALA A 9 -21.64 -26.53 20.62
N SER A 10 -22.75 -25.96 21.07
CA SER A 10 -23.24 -24.65 20.66
C SER A 10 -22.15 -23.60 20.85
N ILE A 11 -21.70 -22.98 19.76
CA ILE A 11 -20.80 -21.82 19.84
C ILE A 11 -21.55 -20.70 20.57
N PRO A 12 -21.02 -20.15 21.67
CA PRO A 12 -21.70 -19.08 22.40
C PRO A 12 -21.93 -17.88 21.48
N ALA A 13 -23.11 -17.27 21.61
CA ALA A 13 -23.52 -16.10 20.86
C ALA A 13 -22.46 -14.99 20.94
N ALA A 14 -22.22 -14.34 19.80
CA ALA A 14 -21.26 -13.26 19.64
C ALA A 14 -21.38 -12.25 20.78
N VAL A 15 -20.30 -12.08 21.56
CA VAL A 15 -20.18 -11.01 22.55
C VAL A 15 -20.43 -9.69 21.81
N PRO A 16 -21.32 -8.79 22.29
CA PRO A 16 -21.57 -7.51 21.65
C PRO A 16 -20.29 -6.67 21.68
N ASN A 17 -19.52 -6.77 20.61
CA ASN A 17 -18.14 -6.28 20.52
C ASN A 17 -18.09 -4.84 20.02
N ALA A 18 -18.93 -3.98 20.60
CA ALA A 18 -18.92 -2.55 20.34
C ALA A 18 -18.47 -1.80 21.60
N ILE A 19 -17.32 -2.18 22.16
CA ILE A 19 -16.61 -1.29 23.07
C ILE A 19 -16.27 -0.05 22.26
N ALA A 20 -16.85 1.09 22.63
CA ALA A 20 -16.60 2.36 21.97
C ALA A 20 -15.08 2.57 21.84
N ARG A 21 -14.61 2.84 20.62
CA ARG A 21 -13.18 3.09 20.40
C ARG A 21 -12.78 4.36 21.17
N PRO A 22 -11.65 4.35 21.89
CA PRO A 22 -11.20 5.54 22.61
C PRO A 22 -11.04 6.71 21.62
N ALA A 23 -11.55 7.88 22.00
CA ALA A 23 -11.58 9.04 21.10
C ALA A 23 -10.30 9.90 21.15
N ASN A 24 -9.48 9.72 22.19
CA ASN A 24 -8.25 10.46 22.42
C ASN A 24 -7.16 9.55 22.98
N ALA A 25 -5.91 10.02 22.93
CA ALA A 25 -4.76 9.23 23.32
C ALA A 25 -4.75 8.92 24.83
N ASP A 26 -5.21 9.80 25.71
CA ASP A 26 -5.22 9.54 27.17
C ASP A 26 -6.13 8.36 27.53
N ALA A 27 -7.29 8.27 26.87
CA ALA A 27 -8.22 7.16 27.05
C ALA A 27 -7.65 5.82 26.54
N VAL A 28 -6.86 5.84 25.46
CA VAL A 28 -6.14 4.63 25.00
C VAL A 28 -5.11 4.20 26.04
N LEU A 29 -4.28 5.13 26.51
CA LEU A 29 -3.21 4.84 27.46
C LEU A 29 -3.76 4.32 28.80
N ALA A 30 -4.76 5.01 29.37
CA ALA A 30 -5.38 4.61 30.63
C ALA A 30 -6.01 3.20 30.56
N ARG A 31 -6.58 2.82 29.41
CA ARG A 31 -7.15 1.49 29.20
C ARG A 31 -6.08 0.40 29.21
N CYS A 32 -4.88 0.69 28.70
CA CYS A 32 -3.82 -0.30 28.55
C CYS A 32 -2.85 -0.34 29.73
N GLU A 33 -2.83 0.66 30.62
CA GLU A 33 -1.82 0.84 31.67
C GLU A 33 -1.60 -0.41 32.55
N GLY A 34 -2.67 -1.18 32.84
CA GLY A 34 -2.56 -2.41 33.64
C GLY A 34 -1.64 -3.49 33.05
N TYR A 35 -1.37 -3.45 31.75
CA TYR A 35 -0.47 -4.38 31.07
C TYR A 35 1.00 -3.95 31.06
N ARG A 36 1.27 -2.66 31.35
CA ARG A 36 2.56 -2.02 31.05
C ARG A 36 3.75 -2.73 31.69
N GLU A 37 3.66 -3.01 32.99
CA GLU A 37 4.73 -3.65 33.77
C GLU A 37 4.55 -5.17 33.89
N THR A 38 3.37 -5.69 33.56
CA THR A 38 3.03 -7.10 33.79
C THR A 38 3.28 -7.97 32.56
N VAL A 39 2.89 -7.49 31.38
CA VAL A 39 3.06 -8.18 30.09
C VAL A 39 3.30 -7.13 29.00
N PRO A 40 4.55 -6.65 28.82
CA PRO A 40 4.86 -5.55 27.90
C PRO A 40 4.38 -5.78 26.45
N GLU A 41 4.41 -7.02 25.96
CA GLU A 41 3.90 -7.35 24.63
C GLU A 41 2.37 -7.15 24.54
N ALA A 42 1.63 -7.45 25.61
CA ALA A 42 0.19 -7.22 25.68
C ALA A 42 -0.13 -5.72 25.78
N TYR A 43 0.75 -4.93 26.41
CA TYR A 43 0.62 -3.46 26.41
C TYR A 43 0.69 -2.91 24.98
N GLY A 44 1.72 -3.23 24.21
CA GLY A 44 1.85 -2.78 22.83
C GLY A 44 0.70 -3.24 21.92
N LEU A 45 0.25 -4.49 22.08
CA LEU A 45 -0.92 -5.00 21.35
C LEU A 45 -2.21 -4.26 21.72
N CYS A 46 -2.42 -3.94 23.00
CA CYS A 46 -3.57 -3.16 23.47
C CYS A 46 -3.59 -1.75 22.84
N LEU A 47 -2.44 -1.07 22.81
CA LEU A 47 -2.31 0.26 22.18
C LEU A 47 -2.64 0.20 20.69
N LYS A 48 -2.09 -0.78 19.96
CA LYS A 48 -2.40 -1.03 18.54
C LYS A 48 -3.90 -1.21 18.31
N GLN A 49 -4.60 -1.96 19.15
CA GLN A 49 -6.04 -2.18 19.01
C GLN A 49 -6.88 -0.90 19.27
N GLY A 50 -6.39 0.00 20.11
CA GLY A 50 -7.06 1.26 20.45
C GLY A 50 -6.88 2.39 19.42
N ILE A 51 -5.95 2.24 18.47
CA ILE A 51 -5.44 3.37 17.68
C ILE A 51 -6.47 3.97 16.71
N GLY A 52 -7.37 3.17 16.14
CA GLY A 52 -8.24 3.61 15.03
C GLY A 52 -9.26 4.71 15.39
N GLY A 53 -9.44 5.02 16.68
CA GLY A 53 -10.31 6.10 17.15
C GLY A 53 -9.66 7.48 17.19
N LEU A 54 -8.32 7.54 17.17
CA LEU A 54 -7.56 8.79 17.28
C LEU A 54 -7.75 9.70 16.07
N LYS A 55 -7.70 11.01 16.32
CA LYS A 55 -8.03 12.04 15.32
C LYS A 55 -6.82 12.71 14.70
N THR A 56 -5.70 12.77 15.42
CA THR A 56 -4.52 13.53 14.99
C THR A 56 -3.30 12.61 14.86
N VAL A 57 -2.39 12.96 13.94
CA VAL A 57 -1.11 12.25 13.80
C VAL A 57 -0.25 12.39 15.05
N ALA A 58 -0.36 13.51 15.78
CA ALA A 58 0.35 13.71 17.04
C ALA A 58 -0.10 12.70 18.11
N ASP A 59 -1.41 12.46 18.25
CA ASP A 59 -1.94 11.45 19.16
C ASP A 59 -1.46 10.05 18.78
N VAL A 60 -1.43 9.76 17.47
CA VAL A 60 -0.95 8.47 16.95
C VAL A 60 0.52 8.28 17.25
N ALA A 61 1.36 9.29 17.00
CA ALA A 61 2.78 9.24 17.31
C ALA A 61 3.01 9.01 18.81
N ARG A 62 2.25 9.71 19.67
CA ARG A 62 2.32 9.55 21.12
C ARG A 62 1.96 8.13 21.58
N VAL A 63 0.89 7.56 21.03
CA VAL A 63 0.43 6.21 21.42
C VAL A 63 1.30 5.13 20.81
N CYS A 64 1.56 5.17 19.50
CA CYS A 64 2.33 4.14 18.82
C CYS A 64 3.80 4.13 19.21
N GLY A 65 4.40 5.27 19.57
CA GLY A 65 5.77 5.33 20.10
C GLY A 65 5.94 4.61 21.44
N LEU A 66 4.84 4.31 22.14
CA LEU A 66 4.84 3.49 23.37
C LEU A 66 4.55 2.01 23.10
N ALA A 67 4.24 1.63 21.85
CA ALA A 67 3.85 0.26 21.50
C ALA A 67 5.03 -0.70 21.30
N GLY A 68 6.27 -0.20 21.37
CA GLY A 68 7.49 -1.01 21.24
C GLY A 68 7.55 -1.71 19.88
N ALA A 69 7.70 -3.05 19.89
CA ALA A 69 7.75 -3.86 18.68
C ALA A 69 6.50 -3.74 17.78
N TRP A 70 5.39 -3.21 18.29
CA TRP A 70 4.14 -3.01 17.55
C TRP A 70 3.98 -1.61 16.96
N GLU A 71 5.00 -0.73 17.06
CA GLU A 71 4.86 0.67 16.63
C GLU A 71 4.44 0.80 15.15
N LEU A 72 5.06 0.04 14.25
CA LEU A 72 4.79 0.14 12.81
C LEU A 72 3.37 -0.37 12.48
N GLU A 73 2.96 -1.51 13.03
CA GLU A 73 1.62 -2.04 12.85
C GLU A 73 0.55 -1.17 13.51
N CYS A 74 0.89 -0.50 14.62
CA CYS A 74 0.04 0.48 15.28
C CYS A 74 -0.25 1.66 14.34
N ARG A 75 0.80 2.24 13.73
CA ARG A 75 0.67 3.32 12.74
C ARG A 75 -0.12 2.89 11.52
N ALA A 76 0.21 1.73 10.94
CA ALA A 76 -0.50 1.17 9.80
C ALA A 76 -1.99 0.92 10.11
N GLY A 77 -2.31 0.45 11.32
CA GLY A 77 -3.68 0.27 11.78
C GLY A 77 -4.47 1.58 11.83
N TRP A 78 -3.84 2.70 12.22
CA TRP A 78 -4.47 4.01 12.16
C TRP A 78 -4.68 4.46 10.73
N VAL A 79 -3.64 4.37 9.88
CA VAL A 79 -3.72 4.76 8.46
C VAL A 79 -4.88 4.03 7.79
N GLY A 80 -4.94 2.69 7.89
CA GLY A 80 -6.04 1.92 7.32
C GLY A 80 -7.43 2.31 7.84
N ALA A 81 -7.54 2.75 9.10
CA ALA A 81 -8.79 3.25 9.68
C ALA A 81 -9.16 4.67 9.17
N GLN A 82 -8.20 5.45 8.68
CA GLN A 82 -8.43 6.78 8.14
C GLN A 82 -8.48 6.82 6.60
N SER A 83 -7.95 5.83 5.87
CA SER A 83 -7.91 5.82 4.40
C SER A 83 -9.28 5.93 3.72
N ARG A 84 -10.37 5.60 4.42
CA ARG A 84 -11.75 5.75 3.93
C ARG A 84 -12.43 7.06 4.35
N LYS A 85 -11.70 7.98 4.98
CA LYS A 85 -12.19 9.27 5.45
C LYS A 85 -11.55 10.39 4.65
N ASN A 86 -12.00 11.62 4.86
CA ASN A 86 -11.48 12.83 4.17
C ASN A 86 -10.12 13.28 4.75
N VAL A 87 -9.18 12.36 4.98
CA VAL A 87 -7.80 12.67 5.37
C VAL A 87 -6.95 12.74 4.11
N SER A 88 -6.12 13.77 3.98
CA SER A 88 -5.30 13.91 2.78
C SER A 88 -4.29 12.76 2.65
N PRO A 89 -3.98 12.27 1.43
CA PRO A 89 -2.99 11.22 1.22
C PRO A 89 -1.63 11.54 1.82
N GLN A 90 -1.19 12.80 1.77
CA GLN A 90 0.09 13.23 2.34
C GLN A 90 0.17 13.00 3.85
N VAL A 91 -0.90 13.35 4.58
CA VAL A 91 -0.99 13.13 6.03
C VAL A 91 -0.97 11.63 6.37
N LEU A 92 -1.60 10.79 5.55
CA LEU A 92 -1.59 9.34 5.73
C LEU A 92 -0.19 8.74 5.49
N LEU A 93 0.53 9.22 4.47
CA LEU A 93 1.91 8.80 4.19
C LEU A 93 2.87 9.22 5.31
N GLU A 94 2.73 10.44 5.83
CA GLU A 94 3.50 10.90 6.99
C GLU A 94 3.21 10.07 8.25
N ALA A 95 1.96 9.67 8.45
CA ALA A 95 1.56 8.84 9.58
C ALA A 95 2.15 7.41 9.51
N CYS A 96 2.46 6.89 8.32
CA CYS A 96 3.14 5.61 8.16
C CYS A 96 4.55 5.60 8.77
N GLY A 97 5.20 6.76 8.94
CA GLY A 97 6.59 6.85 9.41
C GLY A 97 7.52 6.03 8.53
N ASP A 98 8.37 5.20 9.15
CA ASP A 98 9.36 4.37 8.46
C ASP A 98 8.79 3.03 7.93
N SER A 99 7.49 2.79 8.04
CA SER A 99 6.87 1.56 7.55
C SER A 99 6.69 1.59 6.03
N ALA A 100 7.63 0.97 5.31
CA ALA A 100 7.56 0.77 3.86
C ALA A 100 6.27 0.05 3.42
N ASP A 101 5.82 -0.97 4.16
CA ASP A 101 4.56 -1.69 3.86
C ASP A 101 3.34 -0.79 3.97
N CYS A 102 3.25 0.04 5.03
CA CYS A 102 2.17 1.01 5.20
C CYS A 102 2.16 2.02 4.05
N ALA A 103 3.34 2.56 3.70
CA ALA A 103 3.47 3.53 2.62
C ALA A 103 3.08 2.93 1.27
N LEU A 104 3.56 1.71 0.95
CA LEU A 104 3.18 0.99 -0.27
C LEU A 104 1.66 0.78 -0.33
N GLN A 105 1.06 0.24 0.72
CA GLN A 105 -0.39 0.00 0.77
C GLN A 105 -1.19 1.28 0.58
N GLN A 106 -0.77 2.39 1.18
CA GLN A 106 -1.45 3.68 1.05
C GLN A 106 -1.28 4.26 -0.37
N LEU A 107 -0.08 4.17 -0.94
CA LEU A 107 0.19 4.58 -2.33
C LEU A 107 -0.59 3.74 -3.34
N ASP A 108 -0.79 2.46 -3.06
CA ASP A 108 -1.60 1.58 -3.89
C ASP A 108 -3.11 1.80 -3.73
N ALA A 109 -3.58 2.11 -2.53
CA ALA A 109 -4.99 2.36 -2.25
C ALA A 109 -5.47 3.72 -2.77
N SER A 110 -4.58 4.71 -2.88
CA SER A 110 -4.90 6.07 -3.33
C SER A 110 -3.81 6.60 -4.25
N PRO A 111 -3.68 6.02 -5.46
CA PRO A 111 -2.64 6.43 -6.41
C PRO A 111 -2.90 7.84 -6.92
N ASP A 112 -1.83 8.59 -7.18
CA ASP A 112 -1.91 9.83 -7.93
C ASP A 112 -2.35 9.57 -9.38
N ALA A 113 -3.11 10.50 -9.96
CA ALA A 113 -3.54 10.40 -11.35
C ALA A 113 -2.38 10.59 -12.33
N ASP A 114 -1.37 11.40 -11.96
CA ASP A 114 -0.14 11.52 -12.73
C ASP A 114 0.85 10.43 -12.30
N VAL A 115 1.13 9.49 -13.20
CA VAL A 115 2.06 8.38 -12.97
C VAL A 115 3.45 8.87 -12.56
N LEU A 116 3.92 10.01 -13.08
CA LEU A 116 5.23 10.54 -12.74
C LEU A 116 5.27 11.06 -11.30
N VAL A 117 4.19 11.72 -10.85
CA VAL A 117 4.05 12.14 -9.45
C VAL A 117 3.97 10.92 -8.54
N GLN A 118 3.23 9.88 -8.96
CA GLN A 118 3.13 8.63 -8.19
C GLN A 118 4.49 7.95 -8.05
N MET A 119 5.29 7.88 -9.12
CA MET A 119 6.65 7.30 -9.08
C MET A 119 7.57 8.06 -8.11
N GLU A 120 7.47 9.38 -8.05
CA GLU A 120 8.23 10.20 -7.07
C GLU A 120 7.80 9.94 -5.63
N ARG A 121 6.50 9.71 -5.41
CA ARG A 121 6.01 9.33 -4.08
C ARG A 121 6.49 7.93 -3.69
N CYS A 122 6.46 6.97 -4.62
CA CYS A 122 7.01 5.62 -4.40
C CYS A 122 8.48 5.69 -3.97
N GLN A 123 9.30 6.45 -4.71
CA GLN A 123 10.72 6.63 -4.39
C GLN A 123 10.95 7.24 -3.00
N ARG A 124 10.15 8.25 -2.63
CA ARG A 124 10.32 8.96 -1.36
C ARG A 124 9.80 8.18 -0.15
N HIS A 125 8.72 7.42 -0.30
CA HIS A 125 7.97 6.90 0.86
C HIS A 125 7.99 5.38 0.98
N ALA A 126 8.12 4.63 -0.11
CA ALA A 126 8.01 3.16 -0.05
C ALA A 126 9.33 2.47 0.33
N GLY A 127 10.43 3.22 0.53
CA GLY A 127 11.71 2.68 1.01
C GLY A 127 12.22 1.50 0.15
N THR A 128 12.45 0.36 0.79
CA THR A 128 12.89 -0.88 0.10
C THR A 128 11.85 -1.44 -0.88
N LEU A 129 10.59 -1.01 -0.80
CA LEU A 129 9.49 -1.41 -1.68
C LEU A 129 9.23 -0.42 -2.82
N ALA A 130 10.08 0.59 -3.00
CA ALA A 130 9.91 1.60 -4.05
C ALA A 130 9.81 0.99 -5.46
N GLU A 131 10.60 -0.05 -5.76
CA GLU A 131 10.52 -0.74 -7.06
C GLU A 131 9.16 -1.40 -7.31
N ALA A 132 8.62 -2.12 -6.32
CA ALA A 132 7.30 -2.74 -6.41
C ALA A 132 6.20 -1.68 -6.57
N CYS A 133 6.27 -0.59 -5.79
CA CYS A 133 5.35 0.53 -5.89
C CYS A 133 5.35 1.18 -7.29
N VAL A 134 6.54 1.43 -7.85
CA VAL A 134 6.68 1.96 -9.22
C VAL A 134 6.12 0.98 -10.25
N GLY A 135 6.36 -0.32 -10.09
CA GLY A 135 5.78 -1.36 -10.94
C GLY A 135 4.25 -1.33 -10.94
N HIS A 136 3.61 -1.24 -9.77
CA HIS A 136 2.15 -1.14 -9.66
C HIS A 136 1.60 0.16 -10.28
N ALA A 137 2.31 1.28 -10.10
CA ALA A 137 1.94 2.56 -10.70
C ALA A 137 1.97 2.50 -12.23
N LEU A 138 3.06 1.99 -12.81
CA LEU A 138 3.23 1.84 -14.25
C LEU A 138 2.25 0.82 -14.85
N GLN A 139 1.95 -0.27 -14.13
CA GLN A 139 0.93 -1.23 -14.55
C GLN A 139 -0.45 -0.57 -14.67
N ARG A 140 -0.88 0.17 -13.64
CA ARG A 140 -2.15 0.89 -13.67
C ARG A 140 -2.19 1.92 -14.79
N TRP A 141 -1.11 2.67 -14.96
CA TRP A 141 -0.97 3.63 -16.05
C TRP A 141 -1.10 2.97 -17.43
N ALA A 142 -0.40 1.85 -17.67
CA ALA A 142 -0.47 1.15 -18.96
C ALA A 142 -1.87 0.58 -19.26
N VAL A 143 -2.53 0.01 -18.24
CA VAL A 143 -3.91 -0.51 -18.35
C VAL A 143 -4.93 0.61 -18.59
N ALA A 144 -4.67 1.83 -18.13
CA ALA A 144 -5.50 3.01 -18.40
C ALA A 144 -5.43 3.50 -19.87
N ARG A 145 -4.64 2.84 -20.73
CA ARG A 145 -4.52 3.12 -22.17
C ARG A 145 -4.09 4.57 -22.45
N PRO A 146 -2.87 4.95 -22.04
CA PRO A 146 -2.38 6.31 -22.18
C PRO A 146 -2.24 6.70 -23.65
N SER A 147 -2.39 8.00 -23.95
CA SER A 147 -2.19 8.52 -25.29
C SER A 147 -0.70 8.45 -25.70
N ALA A 148 -0.42 8.53 -27.00
CA ALA A 148 0.96 8.58 -27.48
C ALA A 148 1.75 9.77 -26.90
N ALA A 149 1.09 10.93 -26.70
CA ALA A 149 1.71 12.10 -26.08
C ALA A 149 2.07 11.84 -24.60
N GLU A 150 1.20 11.14 -23.88
CA GLU A 150 1.45 10.75 -22.49
C GLU A 150 2.58 9.73 -22.39
N VAL A 151 2.65 8.75 -23.30
CA VAL A 151 3.78 7.82 -23.39
C VAL A 151 5.09 8.56 -23.67
N ALA A 152 5.09 9.52 -24.59
CA ALA A 152 6.27 10.34 -24.87
C ALA A 152 6.73 11.15 -23.66
N ARG A 153 5.78 11.66 -22.86
CA ARG A 153 6.06 12.37 -21.60
C ARG A 153 6.70 11.46 -20.55
N VAL A 154 6.18 10.25 -20.38
CA VAL A 154 6.75 9.27 -19.44
C VAL A 154 8.12 8.78 -19.93
N HIS A 155 8.27 8.56 -21.23
CA HIS A 155 9.52 8.15 -21.88
C HIS A 155 10.65 9.17 -21.71
N SER A 156 10.34 10.46 -21.75
CA SER A 156 11.36 11.52 -21.65
C SER A 156 11.88 11.76 -20.23
N ARG A 157 11.32 11.07 -19.23
CA ARG A 157 11.77 11.19 -17.85
C ARG A 157 13.06 10.37 -17.64
N PRO A 158 14.19 11.01 -17.32
CA PRO A 158 15.37 10.26 -16.85
C PRO A 158 15.11 9.70 -15.44
N GLY A 159 15.53 8.46 -15.16
CA GLY A 159 15.44 7.98 -13.78
C GLY A 159 15.98 6.58 -13.51
N THR A 160 15.84 6.17 -12.25
CA THR A 160 16.33 4.88 -11.74
C THR A 160 15.51 3.68 -12.20
N TYR A 161 14.34 3.90 -12.80
CA TYR A 161 13.37 2.86 -13.19
C TYR A 161 13.17 2.74 -14.70
N ASP A 162 14.16 3.16 -15.48
CA ASP A 162 14.10 3.15 -16.95
C ASP A 162 13.70 1.78 -17.52
N PHE A 163 14.19 0.69 -16.93
CA PHE A 163 13.84 -0.66 -17.36
C PHE A 163 12.36 -1.00 -17.12
N GLN A 164 11.81 -0.66 -15.95
CA GLN A 164 10.39 -0.86 -15.63
C GLN A 164 9.52 0.04 -16.50
N ILE A 165 9.88 1.32 -16.68
CA ILE A 165 9.20 2.25 -17.60
C ILE A 165 9.15 1.63 -19.00
N GLY A 166 10.31 1.21 -19.52
CA GLY A 166 10.43 0.53 -20.79
C GLY A 166 9.49 -0.66 -20.90
N THR A 167 9.49 -1.54 -19.90
CA THR A 167 8.64 -2.75 -19.86
C THR A 167 7.15 -2.43 -20.06
N PHE A 168 6.64 -1.38 -19.40
CA PHE A 168 5.25 -0.98 -19.54
C PHE A 168 4.96 -0.17 -20.81
N ILE A 169 5.93 0.58 -21.36
CA ILE A 169 5.81 1.15 -22.72
C ILE A 169 5.71 0.01 -23.75
N GLY A 170 6.51 -1.04 -23.62
CA GLY A 170 6.45 -2.21 -24.50
C GLY A 170 5.11 -2.93 -24.45
N MET A 171 4.50 -3.02 -23.26
CA MET A 171 3.12 -3.48 -23.10
C MET A 171 2.13 -2.59 -23.87
N VAL A 172 2.20 -1.26 -23.70
CA VAL A 172 1.33 -0.31 -24.42
C VAL A 172 1.51 -0.43 -25.94
N ALA A 173 2.75 -0.49 -26.42
CA ALA A 173 3.09 -0.67 -27.83
C ALA A 173 2.44 -1.95 -28.39
N GLN A 174 2.59 -3.07 -27.70
CA GLN A 174 2.08 -4.36 -28.16
C GLN A 174 0.55 -4.43 -28.12
N CYS A 175 -0.06 -3.98 -27.02
CA CYS A 175 -1.49 -4.17 -26.79
C CYS A 175 -2.35 -3.11 -27.49
N GLN A 176 -1.79 -1.92 -27.77
CA GLN A 176 -2.56 -0.79 -28.30
C GLN A 176 -2.08 -0.35 -29.68
N GLY A 177 -0.84 -0.67 -30.07
CA GLY A 177 -0.27 -0.24 -31.35
C GLY A 177 -0.11 1.27 -31.51
N THR A 178 -0.22 2.03 -30.41
CA THR A 178 -0.23 3.50 -30.43
C THR A 178 1.15 4.12 -30.36
N VAL A 179 2.18 3.33 -30.02
CA VAL A 179 3.54 3.78 -29.77
C VAL A 179 4.56 2.76 -30.27
N VAL A 180 5.77 3.24 -30.58
CA VAL A 180 6.90 2.42 -31.04
C VAL A 180 7.95 2.39 -29.93
N CYS A 181 8.48 1.20 -29.64
CA CYS A 181 9.57 1.07 -28.70
C CYS A 181 10.82 1.84 -29.18
N PRO A 182 11.54 2.51 -28.26
CA PRO A 182 12.80 3.16 -28.61
C PRO A 182 13.84 2.14 -29.03
N THR A 183 14.65 2.50 -30.01
CA THR A 183 15.69 1.65 -30.60
C THR A 183 17.09 1.92 -30.06
N GLU A 184 17.28 3.03 -29.35
CA GLU A 184 18.56 3.41 -28.75
C GLU A 184 18.94 2.43 -27.63
N GLU A 185 20.19 1.99 -27.61
CA GLU A 185 20.64 1.02 -26.60
C GLU A 185 20.54 1.62 -25.18
N GLY A 186 19.88 0.90 -24.28
CA GLY A 186 19.76 1.32 -22.88
C GLY A 186 18.77 0.46 -22.09
N PRO A 187 18.67 0.67 -20.76
CA PRO A 187 17.72 -0.06 -19.92
C PRO A 187 16.27 0.11 -20.39
N LEU A 188 15.90 1.32 -20.84
CA LEU A 188 14.55 1.61 -21.32
C LEU A 188 14.21 0.81 -22.59
N ALA A 189 15.05 0.84 -23.62
CA ALA A 189 14.81 0.08 -24.85
C ALA A 189 14.80 -1.43 -24.60
N LYS A 190 15.70 -1.94 -23.75
CA LYS A 190 15.70 -3.35 -23.32
C LYS A 190 14.40 -3.73 -22.63
N GLY A 191 13.93 -2.91 -21.69
CA GLY A 191 12.65 -3.07 -21.03
C GLY A 191 11.50 -3.09 -22.04
N CYS A 192 11.49 -2.14 -22.98
CA CYS A 192 10.44 -2.05 -24.00
C CYS A 192 10.38 -3.27 -24.90
N ALA A 193 11.52 -3.72 -25.43
CA ALA A 193 11.59 -4.95 -26.22
C ALA A 193 11.11 -6.17 -25.42
N GLN A 194 11.50 -6.29 -24.14
CA GLN A 194 11.05 -7.37 -23.27
C GLN A 194 9.54 -7.33 -23.02
N GLY A 195 8.99 -6.15 -22.72
CA GLY A 195 7.55 -5.93 -22.53
C GLY A 195 6.77 -6.33 -23.77
N GLN A 196 7.17 -5.80 -24.93
CA GLN A 196 6.53 -6.10 -26.21
C GLN A 196 6.56 -7.61 -26.51
N ALA A 197 7.73 -8.25 -26.38
CA ALA A 197 7.87 -9.69 -26.62
C ALA A 197 7.05 -10.54 -25.64
N SER A 198 6.95 -10.13 -24.37
CA SER A 198 6.17 -10.83 -23.34
C SER A 198 4.67 -10.83 -23.66
N TYR A 199 4.11 -9.67 -24.03
CA TYR A 199 2.70 -9.54 -24.38
C TYR A 199 2.37 -10.06 -25.78
N ALA A 200 3.34 -10.09 -26.71
CA ALA A 200 3.17 -10.74 -28.01
C ALA A 200 3.00 -12.27 -27.85
N ARG A 201 3.69 -12.88 -26.88
CA ARG A 201 3.55 -14.31 -26.55
C ARG A 201 2.27 -14.64 -25.77
N ASN A 202 1.68 -13.64 -25.09
CA ASN A 202 0.53 -13.81 -24.19
C ASN A 202 -0.52 -12.72 -24.46
N PRO A 203 -1.13 -12.68 -25.66
CA PRO A 203 -2.00 -11.59 -26.08
C PRO A 203 -3.27 -11.46 -25.23
N GLU A 204 -3.71 -12.53 -24.56
CA GLU A 204 -4.82 -12.53 -23.61
C GLU A 204 -4.60 -11.58 -22.43
N ARG A 205 -3.34 -11.26 -22.10
CA ARG A 205 -2.99 -10.30 -21.04
C ARG A 205 -3.23 -8.84 -21.42
N CYS A 206 -3.49 -8.55 -22.69
CA CYS A 206 -3.84 -7.20 -23.14
C CYS A 206 -5.29 -6.80 -22.78
N GLY A 207 -6.12 -7.76 -22.33
CA GLY A 207 -7.54 -7.56 -22.04
C GLY A 207 -7.86 -6.76 -20.77
N GLY A 208 -6.91 -6.68 -19.82
CA GLY A 208 -7.14 -6.07 -18.51
C GLY A 208 -7.98 -6.93 -17.58
#